data_AF-A0A7C4YWL4-F1
#
_entry.id   AF-A0A7C4YWL4-F1
#
_cell.length_a   1.000
_cell.length_b   1.000
_cell.length_c   1.000
_cell.angle_alpha   90.00
_cell.angle_beta   90.00
_cell.angle_gamma   90.00
#
_symmetry.space_group_name_H-M   'P 1'
#
loop_
_entity.id
_entity.type
_entity.pdbx_description
1 polymer ?
#
loop_
_entity_poly.entity_id
_entity_poly.type
_entity_poly.pdbx_seq_one_letter_code
_entity_poly.pdbx_strand_id
1 'polypeptide(L)'
;MTKPLSARTTGKIMSEGAPEFCRDAAPAEAAPSSAPAAAVHAPVAPEERIAIVDVLRGFALLGILAVNMQFYTTPFSKFMAVDSFWSEPHDVWATFCIRFFAQSKFYTLFSFLFGLGISIQLLRAQAKGRPFLGYHYRRMLVLLLIGLFHAFFIWMGDILVTYALLGCILPLFLRCQPRTLFIWAAVILFGLIAVFLVGTGLMVLGSFFDDAPPGLPGSEEAREQVRLAVENEIATYARGGFWEITGLRAWQTLSAYVFLIFYQGPHSLVMFLLGLAVGKSGWFQNLPASLFWFRRAWLFGLIVGLGGTILVEWLQSQATTDTLSGLSWKFGAGAATLLTAPALSCFYASTLVILYQYPTVRAVLNPLTAVGQMALTNYLAQSLICTTLFYGSTILFGLGFGFYASLGPAVGIGLTLLIWLVEVVWSNLWLRTLSMRFGPMEWVWRTLTYWKIQPMR
;
A
#
# COMPACT_ATOMS: atom_id res chain seq x y z
N MET A 1 19.06 -27.15 -78.52
CA MET A 1 18.85 -28.56 -78.09
C MET A 1 19.36 -28.74 -76.66
N THR A 2 18.91 -29.79 -75.95
CA THR A 2 19.58 -30.48 -74.82
C THR A 2 20.25 -29.69 -73.68
N LYS A 3 19.69 -29.83 -72.45
CA LYS A 3 20.43 -29.78 -71.17
C LYS A 3 21.18 -31.12 -70.93
N PRO A 4 22.19 -31.18 -70.04
CA PRO A 4 22.00 -31.55 -68.61
C PRO A 4 22.59 -30.47 -67.66
N LEU A 5 22.28 -30.29 -66.36
CA LEU A 5 21.75 -31.06 -65.21
C LEU A 5 22.81 -31.47 -64.16
N SER A 6 22.76 -30.81 -62.99
CA SER A 6 23.15 -31.27 -61.64
C SER A 6 22.43 -30.33 -60.64
N ALA A 7 21.32 -30.75 -60.02
CA ALA A 7 21.22 -31.40 -58.70
C ALA A 7 21.74 -30.50 -57.55
N ARG A 8 20.91 -29.96 -56.63
CA ARG A 8 20.11 -30.60 -55.55
C ARG A 8 20.99 -31.44 -54.59
N THR A 9 20.85 -31.43 -53.25
CA THR A 9 19.77 -30.99 -52.31
C THR A 9 20.42 -30.67 -50.93
N THR A 10 19.86 -30.06 -49.87
CA THR A 10 18.50 -29.63 -49.42
C THR A 10 18.62 -28.49 -48.38
N GLY A 11 17.53 -27.76 -48.06
CA GLY A 11 17.36 -27.14 -46.73
C GLY A 11 16.67 -25.77 -46.68
N LYS A 12 15.39 -25.71 -46.28
CA LYS A 12 14.66 -24.46 -45.97
C LYS A 12 13.69 -24.70 -44.80
N ILE A 13 13.92 -24.03 -43.67
CA ILE A 13 12.98 -23.91 -42.54
C ILE A 13 12.98 -22.43 -42.09
N MET A 14 11.88 -21.98 -41.49
CA MET A 14 11.61 -20.57 -41.16
C MET A 14 11.57 -20.36 -39.63
N SER A 15 12.04 -19.19 -39.20
CA SER A 15 11.55 -18.44 -38.04
C SER A 15 11.91 -16.97 -38.30
N GLU A 16 10.97 -16.11 -38.68
CA GLU A 16 9.99 -15.43 -37.80
C GLU A 16 10.67 -14.48 -36.81
N GLY A 17 10.27 -13.20 -36.87
CA GLY A 17 10.99 -12.09 -36.25
C GLY A 17 10.63 -11.83 -34.80
N ALA A 18 11.63 -11.49 -34.00
CA ALA A 18 11.46 -10.88 -32.69
C ALA A 18 11.45 -9.33 -32.81
N PRO A 19 10.65 -8.60 -32.01
CA PRO A 19 10.52 -7.15 -32.14
C PRO A 19 11.75 -6.41 -31.60
N GLU A 20 12.27 -5.45 -32.37
CA GLU A 20 13.31 -4.54 -31.91
C GLU A 20 12.76 -3.59 -30.82
N PHE A 21 13.39 -3.61 -29.64
CA PHE A 21 13.06 -2.67 -28.57
C PHE A 21 14.32 -2.24 -27.80
N CYS A 22 14.55 -0.93 -27.71
CA CYS A 22 15.61 -0.28 -26.90
C CYS A 22 17.08 -0.56 -27.29
N ARG A 23 17.39 -0.36 -28.57
CA ARG A 23 18.63 0.33 -29.04
C ARG A 23 18.15 1.48 -29.98
N ASP A 24 18.80 2.63 -30.11
CA ASP A 24 20.19 3.01 -29.82
C ASP A 24 20.35 4.26 -28.92
N ALA A 25 21.54 4.37 -28.30
CA ALA A 25 22.18 5.62 -27.90
C ALA A 25 23.64 5.34 -27.50
N ALA A 26 24.56 5.30 -28.48
CA ALA A 26 25.99 5.16 -28.21
C ALA A 26 26.57 6.47 -27.61
N PRO A 27 27.28 6.43 -26.48
CA PRO A 27 28.01 7.60 -25.99
C PRO A 27 29.24 7.87 -26.87
N ALA A 28 29.52 9.14 -27.15
CA ALA A 28 30.79 9.53 -27.75
C ALA A 28 31.95 9.29 -26.77
N GLU A 29 33.10 8.90 -27.30
CA GLU A 29 34.31 8.62 -26.53
C GLU A 29 34.85 9.90 -25.88
N ALA A 30 35.12 9.86 -24.57
CA ALA A 30 35.64 10.98 -23.81
C ALA A 30 36.92 10.56 -23.06
N ALA A 31 37.96 11.40 -23.16
CA ALA A 31 39.27 11.15 -22.57
C ALA A 31 39.21 10.94 -21.04
N PRO A 32 40.17 10.19 -20.45
CA PRO A 32 40.13 9.79 -19.04
C PRO A 32 40.39 10.96 -18.08
N SER A 33 39.35 11.76 -17.82
CA SER A 33 39.29 12.67 -16.68
C SER A 33 39.30 11.87 -15.37
N SER A 34 40.07 12.32 -14.38
CA SER A 34 40.22 11.64 -13.10
C SER A 34 38.88 11.51 -12.39
N ALA A 35 38.42 10.28 -12.19
CA ALA A 35 37.09 10.01 -11.64
C ALA A 35 36.93 10.65 -10.24
N PRO A 36 36.02 11.62 -10.04
CA PRO A 36 35.80 12.20 -8.73
C PRO A 36 35.26 11.12 -7.79
N ALA A 37 35.82 11.05 -6.57
CA ALA A 37 35.48 10.04 -5.58
C ALA A 37 33.95 9.91 -5.43
N ALA A 38 33.42 8.72 -5.71
CA ALA A 38 32.03 8.52 -6.10
C ALA A 38 31.03 9.22 -5.16
N ALA A 39 30.36 10.26 -5.69
CA ALA A 39 29.65 11.25 -4.88
C ALA A 39 28.57 10.62 -3.98
N VAL A 40 28.90 10.48 -2.69
CA VAL A 40 28.12 9.71 -1.73
C VAL A 40 26.71 10.28 -1.57
N HIS A 41 25.70 9.41 -1.58
CA HIS A 41 24.31 9.81 -1.30
C HIS A 41 24.18 10.39 0.11
N ALA A 42 23.38 11.45 0.25
CA ALA A 42 23.21 12.19 1.48
C ALA A 42 21.71 12.46 1.73
N PRO A 43 21.30 12.72 2.99
CA PRO A 43 19.95 13.17 3.31
C PRO A 43 19.50 14.39 2.49
N VAL A 44 18.22 14.40 2.13
CA VAL A 44 17.53 15.56 1.54
C VAL A 44 17.48 16.72 2.55
N ALA A 45 17.97 17.89 2.14
CA ALA A 45 17.93 19.13 2.91
C ALA A 45 16.48 19.63 3.14
N PRO A 46 16.20 20.43 4.19
CA PRO A 46 14.85 20.96 4.45
C PRO A 46 14.26 21.75 3.26
N GLU A 47 15.02 22.66 2.67
CA GLU A 47 14.59 23.50 1.53
C GLU A 47 14.26 22.68 0.28
N GLU A 48 14.87 21.50 0.11
CA GLU A 48 14.58 20.58 -0.99
C GLU A 48 13.27 19.77 -0.79
N ARG A 49 12.49 19.97 0.29
CA ARG A 49 11.28 19.15 0.56
C ARG A 49 10.00 19.78 0.00
N ILE A 50 9.20 18.94 -0.68
CA ILE A 50 7.88 19.33 -1.19
C ILE A 50 6.85 19.10 -0.07
N ALA A 51 6.58 20.14 0.74
CA ALA A 51 5.78 20.01 1.97
C ALA A 51 4.42 19.33 1.78
N ILE A 52 3.69 19.60 0.68
CA ILE A 52 2.39 18.95 0.40
C ILE A 52 2.50 17.43 0.23
N VAL A 53 3.64 16.89 -0.22
CA VAL A 53 3.85 15.43 -0.32
C VAL A 53 3.98 14.80 1.07
N ASP A 54 4.55 15.52 2.04
CA ASP A 54 4.60 15.06 3.43
C ASP A 54 3.24 15.26 4.12
N VAL A 55 2.52 16.37 3.89
CA VAL A 55 1.13 16.55 4.36
C VAL A 55 0.23 15.39 3.89
N LEU A 56 0.34 14.98 2.62
CA LEU A 56 -0.41 13.84 2.08
C LEU A 56 -0.07 12.51 2.78
N ARG A 57 1.18 12.31 3.23
CA ARG A 57 1.55 11.14 4.06
C ARG A 57 0.99 11.23 5.48
N GLY A 58 1.08 12.40 6.11
CA GLY A 58 0.54 12.63 7.46
C GLY A 58 -0.98 12.47 7.55
N PHE A 59 -1.69 12.90 6.50
CA PHE A 59 -3.12 12.62 6.31
C PHE A 59 -3.37 11.13 6.02
N ALA A 60 -2.55 10.49 5.17
CA ALA A 60 -2.77 9.08 4.84
C ALA A 60 -2.66 8.14 6.05
N LEU A 61 -1.82 8.46 7.03
CA LEU A 61 -1.66 7.68 8.25
C LEU A 61 -2.91 7.65 9.14
N LEU A 62 -3.74 8.70 9.16
CA LEU A 62 -5.01 8.68 9.89
C LEU A 62 -5.94 7.60 9.34
N GLY A 63 -6.07 7.55 8.01
CA GLY A 63 -6.93 6.59 7.33
C GLY A 63 -6.37 5.17 7.25
N ILE A 64 -5.04 5.02 7.26
CA ILE A 64 -4.40 3.72 7.50
C ILE A 64 -4.76 3.22 8.90
N LEU A 65 -4.59 4.05 9.94
CA LEU A 65 -4.96 3.68 11.31
C LEU A 65 -6.44 3.31 11.44
N ALA A 66 -7.34 4.09 10.85
CA ALA A 66 -8.79 3.81 10.87
C ALA A 66 -9.16 2.43 10.30
N VAL A 67 -8.53 2.03 9.19
CA VAL A 67 -8.75 0.70 8.59
C VAL A 67 -8.07 -0.40 9.41
N ASN A 68 -6.85 -0.14 9.88
CA ASN A 68 -6.07 -1.09 10.68
C ASN A 68 -6.75 -1.39 12.02
N MET A 69 -7.42 -0.41 12.63
CA MET A 69 -8.15 -0.56 13.89
C MET A 69 -9.14 -1.73 13.87
N GLN A 70 -9.78 -1.99 12.73
CA GLN A 70 -10.73 -3.11 12.57
C GLN A 70 -10.09 -4.48 12.85
N PHE A 71 -8.78 -4.65 12.57
CA PHE A 71 -8.04 -5.90 12.84
C PHE A 71 -7.57 -6.03 14.30
N TYR A 72 -7.72 -4.97 15.11
CA TYR A 72 -7.51 -5.01 16.56
C TYR A 72 -8.83 -5.14 17.33
N THR A 73 -9.93 -4.60 16.79
CA THR A 73 -11.28 -4.74 17.36
C THR A 73 -11.99 -6.04 16.96
N THR A 74 -11.56 -6.72 15.89
CA THR A 74 -12.35 -7.81 15.28
C THR A 74 -11.50 -9.06 15.06
N PRO A 75 -12.03 -10.26 15.37
CA PRO A 75 -11.44 -11.55 14.98
C PRO A 75 -11.11 -11.60 13.48
N PHE A 76 -9.88 -12.01 13.15
CA PHE A 76 -9.41 -12.15 11.77
C PHE A 76 -10.24 -13.17 11.00
N SER A 77 -10.62 -14.27 11.65
CA SER A 77 -11.49 -15.30 11.04
C SER A 77 -12.87 -14.74 10.65
N LYS A 78 -13.43 -13.77 11.39
CA LYS A 78 -14.67 -13.07 10.98
C LYS A 78 -14.46 -12.04 9.88
N PHE A 79 -13.32 -11.34 9.89
CA PHE A 79 -12.94 -10.44 8.79
C PHE A 79 -12.79 -11.20 7.45
N MET A 80 -12.25 -12.42 7.50
CA MET A 80 -12.12 -13.30 6.33
C MET A 80 -13.43 -13.97 5.91
N ALA A 81 -14.29 -14.37 6.85
CA ALA A 81 -15.63 -14.90 6.54
C ALA A 81 -16.55 -13.82 5.92
N VAL A 82 -16.36 -12.55 6.29
CA VAL A 82 -17.24 -11.43 5.92
C VAL A 82 -18.65 -11.56 6.54
N ASP A 83 -18.70 -12.05 7.78
CA ASP A 83 -19.87 -11.92 8.65
C ASP A 83 -19.70 -10.71 9.58
N SER A 84 -20.79 -10.06 9.97
CA SER A 84 -20.76 -9.05 11.05
C SER A 84 -20.47 -9.73 12.40
N PHE A 85 -19.28 -9.48 12.97
CA PHE A 85 -18.99 -9.80 14.37
C PHE A 85 -19.64 -8.79 15.33
N TRP A 86 -19.69 -7.52 14.94
CA TRP A 86 -20.35 -6.45 15.68
C TRP A 86 -21.75 -6.21 15.12
N SER A 87 -22.78 -6.35 15.96
CA SER A 87 -24.20 -6.19 15.61
C SER A 87 -24.81 -4.86 16.07
N GLU A 88 -24.18 -4.18 17.03
CA GLU A 88 -24.68 -2.93 17.60
C GLU A 88 -24.78 -1.81 16.55
N PRO A 89 -25.88 -1.02 16.50
CA PRO A 89 -26.09 -0.05 15.43
C PRO A 89 -24.94 0.97 15.27
N HIS A 90 -24.32 1.37 16.37
CA HIS A 90 -23.20 2.32 16.35
C HIS A 90 -21.93 1.71 15.74
N ASP A 91 -21.66 0.42 15.98
CA ASP A 91 -20.51 -0.28 15.40
C ASP A 91 -20.75 -0.68 13.94
N VAL A 92 -21.98 -1.02 13.56
CA VAL A 92 -22.37 -1.22 12.16
C VAL A 92 -22.17 0.07 11.36
N TRP A 93 -22.62 1.22 11.88
CA TRP A 93 -22.37 2.53 11.26
C TRP A 93 -20.89 2.91 11.23
N ALA A 94 -20.13 2.63 12.29
CA ALA A 94 -18.68 2.87 12.30
C ALA A 94 -17.95 2.01 11.25
N THR A 95 -18.30 0.74 11.14
CA THR A 95 -17.76 -0.19 10.13
C THR A 95 -18.09 0.28 8.71
N PHE A 96 -19.33 0.72 8.47
CA PHE A 96 -19.72 1.33 7.19
C PHE A 96 -18.91 2.60 6.88
N CYS A 97 -18.72 3.49 7.86
CA CYS A 97 -17.92 4.70 7.68
C CYS A 97 -16.44 4.38 7.34
N ILE A 98 -15.83 3.39 8.00
CA ILE A 98 -14.46 2.95 7.69
C ILE A 98 -14.40 2.33 6.29
N ARG A 99 -15.35 1.46 5.92
CA ARG A 99 -15.48 0.89 4.57
C ARG A 99 -15.60 1.98 3.49
N PHE A 100 -16.57 2.86 3.63
CA PHE A 100 -16.90 3.90 2.66
C PHE A 100 -15.75 4.91 2.50
N PHE A 101 -15.32 5.55 3.59
CA PHE A 101 -14.37 6.66 3.53
C PHE A 101 -12.89 6.24 3.55
N ALA A 102 -12.54 5.06 4.04
CA ALA A 102 -11.13 4.71 4.29
C ALA A 102 -10.64 3.41 3.65
N GLN A 103 -11.42 2.33 3.68
CA GLN A 103 -10.98 0.99 3.26
C GLN A 103 -10.55 0.96 1.79
N SER A 104 -9.30 0.59 1.57
CA SER A 104 -8.55 0.65 0.29
C SER A 104 -8.20 2.03 -0.27
N LYS A 105 -8.71 3.15 0.27
CA LYS A 105 -8.40 4.51 -0.22
C LYS A 105 -7.07 5.05 0.33
N PHE A 106 -6.65 4.59 1.51
CA PHE A 106 -5.45 5.14 2.16
C PHE A 106 -4.16 4.38 1.86
N TYR A 107 -4.17 3.05 1.73
CA TYR A 107 -2.97 2.33 1.29
C TYR A 107 -2.62 2.62 -0.18
N THR A 108 -3.61 2.85 -1.05
CA THR A 108 -3.40 3.22 -2.46
C THR A 108 -2.80 4.61 -2.60
N LEU A 109 -3.28 5.59 -1.82
CA LEU A 109 -2.64 6.90 -1.67
C LEU A 109 -1.19 6.77 -1.16
N PHE A 110 -0.95 5.97 -0.12
CA PHE A 110 0.41 5.77 0.40
C PHE A 110 1.33 5.06 -0.61
N SER A 111 0.81 4.12 -1.40
CA SER A 111 1.52 3.43 -2.48
C SER A 111 1.93 4.42 -3.59
N PHE A 112 1.03 5.33 -3.97
CA PHE A 112 1.33 6.42 -4.89
C PHE A 112 2.43 7.35 -4.35
N LEU A 113 2.36 7.73 -3.07
CA LEU A 113 3.35 8.58 -2.40
C LEU A 113 4.72 7.90 -2.20
N PHE A 114 4.77 6.56 -2.24
CA PHE A 114 5.99 5.76 -2.27
C PHE A 114 6.65 5.77 -3.66
N GLY A 115 5.90 5.48 -4.73
CA GLY A 115 6.38 5.56 -6.11
C GLY A 115 6.84 6.97 -6.51
N LEU A 116 6.07 7.99 -6.12
CA LEU A 116 6.44 9.41 -6.23
C LEU A 116 7.74 9.71 -5.46
N GLY A 117 7.86 9.18 -4.24
CA GLY A 117 9.04 9.30 -3.40
C GLY A 117 10.30 8.70 -4.03
N ILE A 118 10.18 7.57 -4.72
CA ILE A 118 11.29 6.94 -5.48
C ILE A 118 11.63 7.80 -6.71
N SER A 119 10.64 8.30 -7.45
CA SER A 119 10.88 9.19 -8.59
C SER A 119 11.68 10.44 -8.23
N ILE A 120 11.32 11.10 -7.13
CA ILE A 120 12.01 12.31 -6.66
C ILE A 120 13.46 12.00 -6.27
N GLN A 121 13.72 10.82 -5.71
CA GLN A 121 15.08 10.38 -5.38
C GLN A 121 15.90 10.01 -6.63
N LEU A 122 15.29 9.33 -7.61
CA LEU A 122 15.94 9.00 -8.88
C LEU A 122 16.39 10.27 -9.63
N LEU A 123 15.49 11.23 -9.78
CA LEU A 123 15.79 12.50 -10.47
C LEU A 123 16.91 13.27 -9.77
N ARG A 124 16.95 13.27 -8.42
CA ARG A 124 18.02 13.91 -7.64
C ARG A 124 19.35 13.16 -7.73
N ALA A 125 19.33 11.83 -7.80
CA ALA A 125 20.53 11.04 -8.04
C ALA A 125 21.10 11.35 -9.44
N GLN A 126 20.25 11.36 -10.47
CA GLN A 126 20.64 11.71 -11.84
C GLN A 126 21.21 13.14 -11.93
N ALA A 127 20.50 14.14 -11.40
CA ALA A 127 20.94 15.55 -11.40
C ALA A 127 22.23 15.81 -10.62
N LYS A 128 22.63 14.91 -9.70
CA LYS A 128 23.88 15.00 -8.92
C LYS A 128 24.91 13.94 -9.33
N GLY A 129 24.72 13.25 -10.46
CA GLY A 129 25.66 12.27 -11.03
C GLY A 129 25.84 10.97 -10.23
N ARG A 130 24.88 10.60 -9.36
CA ARG A 130 25.05 9.54 -8.35
C ARG A 130 24.43 8.20 -8.77
N PRO A 131 25.10 7.05 -8.52
CA PRO A 131 24.59 5.73 -8.88
C PRO A 131 23.37 5.35 -8.02
N PHE A 132 22.19 5.25 -8.64
CA PHE A 132 20.93 5.09 -7.89
C PHE A 132 20.68 3.66 -7.36
N LEU A 133 20.89 2.62 -8.19
CA LEU A 133 20.36 1.28 -7.93
C LEU A 133 20.89 0.64 -6.63
N GLY A 134 22.20 0.71 -6.37
CA GLY A 134 22.78 0.12 -5.14
C GLY A 134 22.29 0.77 -3.86
N TYR A 135 22.04 2.09 -3.88
CA TYR A 135 21.41 2.82 -2.77
C TYR A 135 19.93 2.43 -2.61
N HIS A 136 19.20 2.31 -3.72
CA HIS A 136 17.80 1.90 -3.72
C HIS A 136 17.59 0.49 -3.16
N TYR A 137 18.34 -0.52 -3.64
CA TYR A 137 18.22 -1.89 -3.13
C TYR A 137 18.61 -2.00 -1.64
N ARG A 138 19.60 -1.23 -1.16
CA ARG A 138 19.89 -1.13 0.29
C ARG A 138 18.70 -0.59 1.09
N ARG A 139 18.01 0.46 0.59
CA ARG A 139 16.79 0.97 1.23
C ARG A 139 15.68 -0.07 1.31
N MET A 140 15.50 -0.86 0.25
CA MET A 140 14.48 -1.91 0.20
C MET A 140 14.84 -3.07 1.13
N LEU A 141 16.12 -3.50 1.18
CA LEU A 141 16.57 -4.54 2.11
C LEU A 141 16.34 -4.15 3.58
N VAL A 142 16.70 -2.92 3.98
CA VAL A 142 16.45 -2.46 5.36
C VAL A 142 14.95 -2.32 5.64
N LEU A 143 14.16 -1.86 4.66
CA LEU A 143 12.69 -1.79 4.80
C LEU A 143 12.06 -3.18 4.93
N LEU A 144 12.57 -4.18 4.20
CA LEU A 144 12.16 -5.58 4.29
C LEU A 144 12.46 -6.16 5.67
N LEU A 145 13.66 -5.91 6.23
CA LEU A 145 14.03 -6.39 7.56
C LEU A 145 13.17 -5.76 8.66
N ILE A 146 12.86 -4.46 8.56
CA ILE A 146 11.93 -3.78 9.49
C ILE A 146 10.51 -4.35 9.33
N GLY A 147 10.05 -4.57 8.10
CA GLY A 147 8.74 -5.14 7.80
C GLY A 147 8.57 -6.57 8.31
N LEU A 148 9.56 -7.44 8.10
CA LEU A 148 9.54 -8.82 8.61
C LEU A 148 9.51 -8.84 10.14
N PHE A 149 10.30 -7.98 10.81
CA PHE A 149 10.23 -7.86 12.26
C PHE A 149 8.85 -7.39 12.73
N HIS A 150 8.28 -6.39 12.06
CA HIS A 150 6.95 -5.87 12.36
C HIS A 150 5.84 -6.93 12.15
N ALA A 151 5.83 -7.61 11.01
CA ALA A 151 4.82 -8.59 10.60
C ALA A 151 4.71 -9.77 11.57
N PHE A 152 5.85 -10.30 12.04
CA PHE A 152 5.89 -11.47 12.91
C PHE A 152 5.84 -11.09 14.40
N PHE A 153 6.59 -10.09 14.85
CA PHE A 153 6.75 -9.80 16.29
C PHE A 153 5.84 -8.68 16.82
N ILE A 154 5.24 -7.85 15.96
CA ILE A 154 4.34 -6.76 16.38
C ILE A 154 2.91 -7.01 15.90
N TRP A 155 2.63 -6.98 14.59
CA TRP A 155 1.27 -7.06 14.06
C TRP A 155 1.24 -7.56 12.61
N MET A 156 0.27 -8.44 12.29
CA MET A 156 0.19 -9.15 11.00
C MET A 156 -0.06 -8.26 9.77
N GLY A 157 -0.69 -7.09 9.94
CA GLY A 157 -1.09 -6.21 8.83
C GLY A 157 0.05 -5.36 8.26
N ASP A 158 1.26 -5.93 8.19
CA ASP A 158 2.44 -5.24 7.68
C ASP A 158 2.33 -4.94 6.18
N ILE A 159 2.56 -3.68 5.81
CA ILE A 159 2.64 -3.22 4.42
C ILE A 159 4.10 -3.04 3.94
N LEU A 160 5.07 -3.05 4.86
CA LEU A 160 6.47 -2.72 4.58
C LEU A 160 7.20 -3.81 3.80
N VAL A 161 6.93 -5.09 4.08
CA VAL A 161 7.40 -6.25 3.30
C VAL A 161 6.91 -6.14 1.85
N THR A 162 5.61 -5.95 1.65
CA THR A 162 5.01 -5.77 0.32
C THR A 162 5.64 -4.59 -0.42
N TYR A 163 5.83 -3.46 0.25
CA TYR A 163 6.46 -2.27 -0.35
C TYR A 163 7.94 -2.47 -0.68
N ALA A 164 8.69 -3.20 0.14
CA ALA A 164 10.09 -3.52 -0.14
C ALA A 164 10.22 -4.46 -1.35
N LEU A 165 9.39 -5.51 -1.42
CA LEU A 165 9.38 -6.47 -2.54
C LEU A 165 8.97 -5.79 -3.86
N LEU A 166 7.87 -5.04 -3.89
CA LEU A 166 7.46 -4.25 -5.06
C LEU A 166 8.49 -3.16 -5.39
N GLY A 167 9.13 -2.59 -4.38
CA GLY A 167 10.24 -1.66 -4.53
C GLY A 167 11.46 -2.27 -5.19
N CYS A 168 11.75 -3.56 -4.98
CA CYS A 168 12.80 -4.30 -5.69
C CYS A 168 12.47 -4.58 -7.17
N ILE A 169 11.18 -4.65 -7.52
CA ILE A 169 10.68 -4.80 -8.91
C ILE A 169 10.70 -3.45 -9.66
N LEU A 170 10.38 -2.35 -8.98
CA LEU A 170 10.27 -1.01 -9.59
C LEU A 170 11.49 -0.55 -10.43
N PRO A 171 12.75 -0.91 -10.12
CA PRO A 171 13.93 -0.80 -11.00
C PRO A 171 13.72 -1.12 -12.48
N LEU A 172 12.92 -2.13 -12.82
CA LEU A 172 12.60 -2.49 -14.22
C LEU A 172 11.94 -1.33 -14.98
N PHE A 173 11.17 -0.50 -14.27
CA PHE A 173 10.39 0.60 -14.82
C PHE A 173 11.08 1.97 -14.69
N LEU A 174 12.22 2.07 -13.98
CA LEU A 174 12.89 3.35 -13.74
C LEU A 174 13.44 4.02 -15.01
N ARG A 175 13.61 3.29 -16.12
CA ARG A 175 13.99 3.86 -17.43
C ARG A 175 12.78 4.28 -18.29
N CYS A 176 11.57 3.79 -18.01
CA CYS A 176 10.38 4.06 -18.81
C CYS A 176 9.95 5.54 -18.77
N GLN A 177 9.42 6.07 -19.87
CA GLN A 177 8.82 7.41 -19.92
C GLN A 177 7.47 7.45 -19.17
N PRO A 178 6.96 8.62 -18.72
CA PRO A 178 5.67 8.72 -18.04
C PRO A 178 4.51 8.08 -18.79
N ARG A 179 4.43 8.24 -20.12
CA ARG A 179 3.40 7.59 -20.97
C ARG A 179 3.44 6.06 -20.85
N THR A 180 4.64 5.46 -20.94
CA THR A 180 4.86 4.02 -20.81
C THR A 180 4.49 3.52 -19.41
N LEU A 181 4.74 4.32 -18.36
CA LEU A 181 4.36 4.00 -16.98
C LEU A 181 2.83 4.01 -16.78
N PHE A 182 2.11 4.98 -17.38
CA PHE A 182 0.65 4.98 -17.39
C PHE A 182 0.09 3.76 -18.15
N ILE A 183 0.70 3.36 -19.27
CA ILE A 183 0.31 2.15 -20.01
C ILE A 183 0.50 0.89 -19.16
N TRP A 184 1.66 0.69 -18.52
CA TRP A 184 1.88 -0.46 -17.64
C TRP A 184 0.94 -0.48 -16.44
N ALA A 185 0.68 0.68 -15.82
CA ALA A 185 -0.29 0.81 -14.74
C ALA A 185 -1.71 0.40 -15.21
N ALA A 186 -2.14 0.83 -16.40
CA ALA A 186 -3.42 0.45 -16.97
C ALA A 186 -3.49 -1.05 -17.32
N VAL A 187 -2.45 -1.63 -17.94
CA VAL A 187 -2.40 -3.05 -18.31
C VAL A 187 -2.47 -3.95 -17.07
N ILE A 188 -1.72 -3.64 -16.01
CA ILE A 188 -1.76 -4.41 -14.75
C ILE A 188 -3.12 -4.25 -14.07
N LEU A 189 -3.68 -3.04 -14.05
CA LEU A 189 -4.99 -2.77 -13.44
C LEU A 189 -6.12 -3.51 -14.16
N PHE A 190 -6.25 -3.35 -15.48
CA PHE A 190 -7.31 -4.00 -16.24
C PHE A 190 -7.11 -5.52 -16.35
N GLY A 191 -5.87 -6.02 -16.36
CA GLY A 191 -5.59 -7.45 -16.22
C GLY A 191 -6.07 -8.03 -14.89
N LEU A 192 -5.81 -7.33 -13.77
CA LEU A 192 -6.27 -7.75 -12.44
C LEU A 192 -7.80 -7.67 -12.30
N ILE A 193 -8.43 -6.63 -12.85
CA ILE A 193 -9.90 -6.52 -12.93
C ILE A 193 -10.46 -7.68 -13.77
N ALA A 194 -9.86 -8.00 -14.92
CA ALA A 194 -10.30 -9.12 -15.75
C ALA A 194 -10.19 -10.47 -15.03
N VAL A 195 -9.13 -10.72 -14.27
CA VAL A 195 -9.00 -11.93 -13.43
C VAL A 195 -10.13 -12.02 -12.41
N PHE A 196 -10.46 -10.93 -11.72
CA PHE A 196 -11.56 -10.92 -10.74
C PHE A 196 -12.95 -11.03 -11.39
N LEU A 197 -13.16 -10.45 -12.57
CA LEU A 197 -14.41 -10.62 -13.33
C LEU A 197 -14.57 -12.05 -13.90
N VAL A 198 -13.49 -12.69 -14.34
CA VAL A 198 -13.49 -14.11 -14.73
C VAL A 198 -13.78 -14.99 -13.51
N GLY A 199 -13.14 -14.74 -12.37
CA GLY A 199 -13.45 -15.43 -11.11
C GLY A 199 -14.92 -15.27 -10.69
N THR A 200 -15.46 -14.06 -10.80
CA THR A 200 -16.88 -13.76 -10.59
C THR A 200 -17.77 -14.58 -11.53
N GLY A 201 -17.46 -14.58 -12.83
CA GLY A 201 -18.20 -15.33 -13.85
C GLY A 201 -18.16 -16.85 -13.64
N LEU A 202 -17.02 -17.39 -13.19
CA LEU A 202 -16.88 -18.82 -12.85
C LEU A 202 -17.70 -19.19 -11.60
N MET A 203 -17.76 -18.33 -10.59
CA MET A 203 -18.61 -18.54 -9.41
C MET A 203 -20.11 -18.46 -9.75
N VAL A 204 -20.52 -17.49 -10.56
CA VAL A 204 -21.89 -17.41 -11.09
C VAL A 204 -22.22 -18.66 -11.91
N LEU A 205 -21.33 -19.08 -12.81
CA LEU A 205 -21.52 -20.29 -13.63
C LEU A 205 -21.64 -21.54 -12.75
N GLY A 206 -20.77 -21.70 -11.74
CA GLY A 206 -20.83 -22.80 -10.78
C GLY A 206 -22.15 -22.85 -10.01
N SER A 207 -22.70 -21.68 -9.62
CA SER A 207 -23.98 -21.60 -8.89
C SER A 207 -25.22 -22.07 -9.67
N PHE A 208 -25.10 -22.36 -10.98
CA PHE A 208 -26.14 -23.03 -11.77
C PHE A 208 -26.01 -24.58 -11.80
N PHE A 209 -24.94 -25.13 -11.20
CA PHE A 209 -24.65 -26.57 -11.14
C PHE A 209 -24.55 -27.12 -9.70
N ASP A 210 -24.77 -26.27 -8.68
CA ASP A 210 -24.65 -26.65 -7.27
C ASP A 210 -25.79 -27.58 -6.80
N ASP A 211 -25.48 -28.86 -6.60
CA ASP A 211 -25.54 -29.37 -5.23
C ASP A 211 -24.27 -28.85 -4.53
N ALA A 212 -24.43 -28.07 -3.45
CA ALA A 212 -23.34 -27.26 -2.89
C ALA A 212 -22.10 -28.10 -2.51
N PRO A 213 -20.91 -27.83 -3.08
CA PRO A 213 -19.73 -28.67 -2.85
C PRO A 213 -19.28 -28.68 -1.37
N PRO A 214 -18.87 -29.84 -0.83
CA PRO A 214 -18.37 -29.96 0.54
C PRO A 214 -17.22 -28.99 0.83
N GLY A 215 -17.26 -28.36 2.02
CA GLY A 215 -16.25 -27.39 2.45
C GLY A 215 -16.45 -25.95 1.98
N LEU A 216 -17.60 -25.60 1.38
CA LEU A 216 -17.96 -24.18 1.19
C LEU A 216 -18.02 -23.43 2.54
N PRO A 217 -17.61 -22.14 2.63
CA PRO A 217 -17.41 -21.47 3.91
C PRO A 217 -18.67 -21.29 4.78
N GLY A 218 -19.86 -21.44 4.23
CA GLY A 218 -21.14 -21.39 4.96
C GLY A 218 -21.80 -22.76 5.21
N SER A 219 -21.11 -23.87 4.93
CA SER A 219 -21.53 -25.17 5.46
C SER A 219 -21.50 -25.16 6.99
N GLU A 220 -22.27 -26.01 7.66
CA GLU A 220 -22.29 -26.04 9.13
C GLU A 220 -20.90 -26.36 9.71
N GLU A 221 -20.15 -27.27 9.07
CA GLU A 221 -18.76 -27.58 9.43
C GLU A 221 -17.84 -26.36 9.30
N ALA A 222 -17.95 -25.58 8.23
CA ALA A 222 -17.12 -24.39 8.04
C ALA A 222 -17.50 -23.24 9.00
N ARG A 223 -18.80 -23.07 9.26
CA ARG A 223 -19.31 -22.11 10.26
C ARG A 223 -18.81 -22.46 11.68
N GLU A 224 -18.79 -23.74 12.03
CA GLU A 224 -18.25 -24.23 13.30
C GLU A 224 -16.72 -24.07 13.37
N GLN A 225 -15.99 -24.36 12.29
CA GLN A 225 -14.55 -24.07 12.21
C GLN A 225 -14.25 -22.58 12.40
N VAL A 226 -15.05 -21.69 11.80
CA VAL A 226 -14.95 -20.23 12.01
C VAL A 226 -15.27 -19.86 13.45
N ARG A 227 -16.28 -20.46 14.10
CA ARG A 227 -16.60 -20.22 15.52
C ARG A 227 -15.43 -20.61 16.42
N LEU A 228 -14.89 -21.81 16.27
CA LEU A 228 -13.75 -22.31 17.04
C LEU A 228 -12.48 -21.47 16.80
N ALA A 229 -12.23 -21.05 15.56
CA ALA A 229 -11.11 -20.16 15.23
C ALA A 229 -11.27 -18.77 15.88
N VAL A 230 -12.48 -18.20 15.90
CA VAL A 230 -12.80 -16.94 16.59
C VAL A 230 -12.59 -17.06 18.10
N GLU A 231 -13.07 -18.14 18.73
CA GLU A 231 -12.91 -18.36 20.17
C GLU A 231 -11.44 -18.52 20.57
N ASN A 232 -10.66 -19.24 19.75
CA ASN A 232 -9.22 -19.34 19.92
C ASN A 232 -8.51 -17.97 19.69
N GLU A 233 -8.87 -17.22 18.65
CA GLU A 233 -8.34 -15.88 18.38
C GLU A 233 -8.59 -14.93 19.56
N ILE A 234 -9.82 -14.91 20.11
CA ILE A 234 -10.17 -14.08 21.26
C ILE A 234 -9.41 -14.53 22.52
N ALA A 235 -9.34 -15.84 22.79
CA ALA A 235 -8.60 -16.34 23.95
C ALA A 235 -7.10 -16.02 23.87
N THR A 236 -6.46 -16.29 22.72
CA THR A 236 -5.03 -16.05 22.50
C THR A 236 -4.70 -14.56 22.51
N TYR A 237 -5.40 -13.72 21.74
CA TYR A 237 -5.04 -12.29 21.68
C TYR A 237 -5.37 -11.54 22.96
N ALA A 238 -6.52 -11.79 23.62
CA ALA A 238 -6.89 -11.06 24.83
C ALA A 238 -6.10 -11.48 26.09
N ARG A 239 -5.68 -12.74 26.19
CA ARG A 239 -5.12 -13.32 27.43
C ARG A 239 -3.84 -14.15 27.28
N GLY A 240 -3.44 -14.51 26.07
CA GLY A 240 -2.28 -15.35 25.81
C GLY A 240 -0.94 -14.65 26.05
N GLY A 241 0.10 -15.45 26.25
CA GLY A 241 1.49 -14.99 26.35
C GLY A 241 2.03 -14.53 24.99
N PHE A 242 3.05 -13.67 25.01
CA PHE A 242 3.66 -13.10 23.80
C PHE A 242 3.99 -14.13 22.70
N TRP A 243 4.49 -15.31 23.08
CA TRP A 243 4.86 -16.36 22.12
C TRP A 243 3.67 -17.12 21.53
N GLU A 244 2.58 -17.28 22.29
CA GLU A 244 1.32 -17.88 21.80
C GLU A 244 0.67 -16.95 20.78
N ILE A 245 0.57 -15.67 21.14
CA ILE A 245 0.14 -14.57 20.27
C ILE A 245 1.00 -14.51 19.00
N THR A 246 2.33 -14.63 19.14
CA THR A 246 3.25 -14.60 18.00
C THR A 246 3.11 -15.83 17.11
N GLY A 247 2.83 -17.01 17.65
CA GLY A 247 2.55 -18.23 16.88
C GLY A 247 1.27 -18.11 16.04
N LEU A 248 0.16 -17.69 16.66
CA LEU A 248 -1.10 -17.43 15.95
C LEU A 248 -0.94 -16.34 14.89
N ARG A 249 -0.27 -15.23 15.24
CA ARG A 249 0.02 -14.13 14.30
C ARG A 249 0.87 -14.60 13.13
N ALA A 250 1.90 -15.42 13.35
CA ALA A 250 2.76 -15.92 12.27
C ALA A 250 1.97 -16.72 11.22
N TRP A 251 1.02 -17.55 11.66
CA TRP A 251 0.08 -18.23 10.76
C TRP A 251 -0.80 -17.23 9.98
N GLN A 252 -1.48 -16.32 10.69
CA GLN A 252 -2.36 -15.31 10.06
C GLN A 252 -1.60 -14.40 9.08
N THR A 253 -0.35 -14.02 9.39
CA THR A 253 0.55 -13.26 8.52
C THR A 253 0.85 -14.02 7.22
N LEU A 254 1.13 -15.33 7.30
CA LEU A 254 1.35 -16.17 6.12
C LEU A 254 0.08 -16.32 5.27
N SER A 255 -1.09 -16.50 5.91
CA SER A 255 -2.38 -16.51 5.21
C SER A 255 -2.67 -15.17 4.51
N ALA A 256 -2.45 -14.05 5.20
CA ALA A 256 -2.62 -12.70 4.68
C ALA A 256 -1.66 -12.40 3.51
N TYR A 257 -0.45 -12.98 3.50
CA TYR A 257 0.48 -12.80 2.38
C TYR A 257 -0.05 -13.35 1.05
N VAL A 258 -0.97 -14.33 1.04
CA VAL A 258 -1.63 -14.78 -0.20
C VAL A 258 -2.45 -13.63 -0.82
N PHE A 259 -3.27 -12.95 -0.01
CA PHE A 259 -4.05 -11.78 -0.44
C PHE A 259 -3.15 -10.59 -0.82
N LEU A 260 -2.06 -10.36 -0.05
CA LEU A 260 -1.08 -9.31 -0.36
C LEU A 260 -0.31 -9.59 -1.66
N ILE A 261 -0.06 -10.84 -2.03
CA ILE A 261 0.65 -11.20 -3.27
C ILE A 261 -0.28 -11.16 -4.49
N PHE A 262 -1.52 -11.66 -4.40
CA PHE A 262 -2.40 -11.81 -5.57
C PHE A 262 -3.38 -10.66 -5.80
N TYR A 263 -3.68 -9.83 -4.80
CA TYR A 263 -4.59 -8.68 -4.94
C TYR A 263 -3.91 -7.35 -4.60
N GLN A 264 -3.52 -7.14 -3.34
CA GLN A 264 -3.09 -5.82 -2.86
C GLN A 264 -1.70 -5.41 -3.41
N GLY A 265 -0.84 -6.38 -3.72
CA GLY A 265 0.50 -6.18 -4.27
C GLY A 265 0.48 -5.65 -5.71
N PRO A 266 -0.13 -6.36 -6.68
CA PRO A 266 -0.30 -5.87 -8.04
C PRO A 266 -1.05 -4.52 -8.09
N HIS A 267 -2.08 -4.36 -7.27
CA HIS A 267 -2.79 -3.09 -7.11
C HIS A 267 -1.89 -1.97 -6.56
N SER A 268 -1.02 -2.26 -5.59
CA SER A 268 -0.02 -1.30 -5.09
C SER A 268 1.07 -1.00 -6.13
N LEU A 269 1.44 -1.96 -6.99
CA LEU A 269 2.38 -1.74 -8.10
C LEU A 269 1.80 -0.78 -9.14
N VAL A 270 0.51 -0.90 -9.47
CA VAL A 270 -0.22 0.11 -10.28
C VAL A 270 -0.03 1.50 -9.68
N MET A 271 -0.30 1.66 -8.37
CA MET A 271 -0.14 2.95 -7.70
C MET A 271 1.34 3.43 -7.64
N PHE A 272 2.31 2.52 -7.47
CA PHE A 272 3.75 2.85 -7.54
C PHE A 272 4.12 3.40 -8.93
N LEU A 273 3.63 2.78 -10.00
CA LEU A 273 3.88 3.20 -11.39
C LEU A 273 3.22 4.54 -11.70
N LEU A 274 1.99 4.79 -11.23
CA LEU A 274 1.33 6.08 -11.33
C LEU A 274 2.10 7.18 -10.55
N GLY A 275 2.56 6.89 -9.34
CA GLY A 275 3.40 7.79 -8.55
C GLY A 275 4.73 8.11 -9.24
N LEU A 276 5.37 7.10 -9.84
CA LEU A 276 6.58 7.24 -10.63
C LEU A 276 6.34 8.09 -11.89
N ALA A 277 5.21 7.91 -12.58
CA ALA A 277 4.83 8.68 -13.76
C ALA A 277 4.61 10.16 -13.44
N VAL A 278 3.84 10.46 -12.39
CA VAL A 278 3.57 11.84 -11.94
C VAL A 278 4.83 12.51 -11.39
N GLY A 279 5.67 11.77 -10.66
CA GLY A 279 6.95 12.26 -10.14
C GLY A 279 7.95 12.63 -11.24
N LYS A 280 8.01 11.83 -12.32
CA LYS A 280 8.78 12.14 -13.53
C LYS A 280 8.19 13.30 -14.35
N SER A 281 6.89 13.54 -14.24
CA SER A 281 6.19 14.63 -14.92
C SER A 281 6.31 15.98 -14.19
N GLY A 282 6.96 16.03 -13.02
CA GLY A 282 7.26 17.28 -12.31
C GLY A 282 6.07 17.97 -11.61
N TRP A 283 4.90 17.33 -11.54
CA TRP A 283 3.65 18.00 -11.14
C TRP A 283 3.67 18.58 -9.72
N PHE A 284 4.37 17.91 -8.79
CA PHE A 284 4.49 18.35 -7.40
C PHE A 284 5.59 19.40 -7.20
N GLN A 285 6.54 19.50 -8.12
CA GLN A 285 7.61 20.49 -8.14
C GLN A 285 7.11 21.83 -8.69
N ASN A 286 6.17 21.82 -9.65
CA ASN A 286 5.60 23.00 -10.26
C ASN A 286 4.06 22.99 -10.17
N LEU A 287 3.56 23.13 -8.93
CA LEU A 287 2.13 23.02 -8.60
C LEU A 287 1.23 23.96 -9.41
N PRO A 288 1.51 25.27 -9.58
CA PRO A 288 0.59 26.19 -10.26
C PRO A 288 0.28 25.77 -11.72
N ALA A 289 1.32 25.39 -12.46
CA ALA A 289 1.19 24.87 -13.83
C ALA A 289 0.44 23.52 -13.89
N SER A 290 0.41 22.78 -12.78
CA SER A 290 -0.14 21.42 -12.69
C SER A 290 -1.56 21.37 -12.14
N LEU A 291 -2.11 22.48 -11.61
CA LEU A 291 -3.46 22.55 -11.04
C LEU A 291 -4.56 22.12 -12.00
N PHE A 292 -4.38 22.29 -13.32
CA PHE A 292 -5.30 21.76 -14.33
C PHE A 292 -5.46 20.23 -14.24
N TRP A 293 -4.35 19.51 -14.10
CA TRP A 293 -4.35 18.05 -13.98
C TRP A 293 -4.90 17.59 -12.63
N PHE A 294 -4.59 18.30 -11.53
CA PHE A 294 -5.21 18.02 -10.23
C PHE A 294 -6.73 18.25 -10.26
N ARG A 295 -7.24 19.29 -10.94
CA ARG A 295 -8.69 19.49 -11.12
C ARG A 295 -9.36 18.38 -11.93
N ARG A 296 -8.68 17.84 -12.95
CA ARG A 296 -9.16 16.67 -13.72
C ARG A 296 -9.14 15.38 -12.89
N ALA A 297 -8.07 15.13 -12.13
CA ALA A 297 -7.98 13.99 -11.21
C ALA A 297 -9.01 14.08 -10.07
N TRP A 298 -9.31 15.29 -9.60
CA TRP A 298 -10.39 15.57 -8.64
C TRP A 298 -11.76 15.21 -9.21
N LEU A 299 -12.11 15.69 -10.41
CA LEU A 299 -13.41 15.43 -11.02
C LEU A 299 -13.59 13.94 -11.37
N PHE A 300 -12.57 13.30 -11.92
CA PHE A 300 -12.55 11.85 -12.15
C PHE A 300 -12.73 11.08 -10.84
N GLY A 301 -11.98 11.44 -9.80
CA GLY A 301 -12.07 10.80 -8.49
C GLY A 301 -13.39 11.03 -7.77
N LEU A 302 -14.04 12.17 -7.98
CA LEU A 302 -15.39 12.41 -7.47
C LEU A 302 -16.40 11.50 -8.17
N ILE A 303 -16.46 11.53 -9.51
CA ILE A 303 -17.48 10.77 -10.27
C ILE A 303 -17.25 9.26 -10.15
N VAL A 304 -16.06 8.79 -10.51
CA VAL A 304 -15.74 7.35 -10.55
C VAL A 304 -15.44 6.79 -9.16
N GLY A 305 -14.80 7.58 -8.29
CA GLY A 305 -14.45 7.14 -6.94
C GLY A 305 -15.63 7.13 -5.98
N LEU A 306 -16.44 8.19 -5.91
CA LEU A 306 -17.59 8.24 -5.01
C LEU A 306 -18.74 7.36 -5.52
N GLY A 307 -19.16 7.54 -6.77
CA GLY A 307 -20.22 6.73 -7.38
C GLY A 307 -19.85 5.24 -7.43
N GLY A 308 -18.59 4.93 -7.72
CA GLY A 308 -18.07 3.57 -7.68
C GLY A 308 -17.88 3.00 -6.27
N THR A 309 -17.69 3.82 -5.24
CA THR A 309 -17.70 3.35 -3.84
C THR A 309 -19.13 3.02 -3.39
N ILE A 310 -20.12 3.81 -3.79
CA ILE A 310 -21.55 3.49 -3.57
C ILE A 310 -21.90 2.15 -4.22
N LEU A 311 -21.45 1.91 -5.47
CA LEU A 311 -21.61 0.61 -6.13
C LEU A 311 -20.89 -0.54 -5.38
N VAL A 312 -19.67 -0.32 -4.87
CA VAL A 312 -18.93 -1.30 -4.08
C VAL A 312 -19.63 -1.65 -2.75
N GLU A 313 -20.25 -0.70 -2.07
CA GLU A 313 -21.04 -0.99 -0.87
C GLU A 313 -22.36 -1.71 -1.20
N TRP A 314 -23.01 -1.39 -2.32
CA TRP A 314 -24.19 -2.13 -2.79
C TRP A 314 -23.87 -3.58 -3.19
N LEU A 315 -22.76 -3.81 -3.93
CA LEU A 315 -22.30 -5.16 -4.24
C LEU A 315 -21.98 -5.96 -2.96
N GLN A 316 -21.37 -5.32 -1.96
CA GLN A 316 -21.12 -5.94 -0.65
C GLN A 316 -22.38 -6.18 0.19
N SER A 317 -23.53 -5.54 -0.10
CA SER A 317 -24.79 -5.85 0.61
C SER A 317 -25.57 -7.00 -0.01
N GLN A 318 -25.24 -7.40 -1.26
CA GLN A 318 -25.74 -8.63 -1.89
C GLN A 318 -24.87 -9.87 -1.58
N ALA A 319 -23.72 -9.65 -0.93
CA ALA A 319 -22.70 -10.66 -0.70
C ALA A 319 -22.98 -11.52 0.55
N THR A 320 -23.04 -12.83 0.37
CA THR A 320 -23.06 -13.83 1.46
C THR A 320 -21.85 -14.76 1.36
N THR A 321 -21.68 -15.64 2.34
CA THR A 321 -20.56 -16.60 2.41
C THR A 321 -21.00 -18.05 2.14
N ASP A 322 -22.32 -18.28 2.08
CA ASP A 322 -22.93 -19.60 2.08
C ASP A 322 -23.17 -20.18 0.68
N THR A 323 -23.13 -19.36 -0.36
CA THR A 323 -23.38 -19.77 -1.76
C THR A 323 -22.30 -19.25 -2.70
N LEU A 324 -22.05 -19.96 -3.80
CA LEU A 324 -21.18 -19.47 -4.88
C LEU A 324 -21.67 -18.13 -5.45
N SER A 325 -22.99 -17.93 -5.53
CA SER A 325 -23.59 -16.65 -5.92
C SER A 325 -23.26 -15.51 -4.95
N GLY A 326 -23.31 -15.75 -3.63
CA GLY A 326 -22.90 -14.79 -2.60
C GLY A 326 -21.41 -14.43 -2.67
N LEU A 327 -20.56 -15.43 -2.88
CA LEU A 327 -19.11 -15.22 -3.09
C LEU A 327 -18.83 -14.45 -4.39
N SER A 328 -19.60 -14.66 -5.45
CA SER A 328 -19.46 -13.92 -6.71
C SER A 328 -19.65 -12.40 -6.51
N TRP A 329 -20.61 -11.97 -5.68
CA TRP A 329 -20.79 -10.56 -5.35
C TRP A 329 -19.58 -9.97 -4.59
N LYS A 330 -18.91 -10.76 -3.74
CA LYS A 330 -17.63 -10.36 -3.09
C LYS A 330 -16.51 -10.16 -4.11
N PHE A 331 -16.38 -11.06 -5.09
CA PHE A 331 -15.38 -10.93 -6.17
C PHE A 331 -15.70 -9.76 -7.11
N GLY A 332 -16.98 -9.50 -7.42
CA GLY A 332 -17.43 -8.32 -8.17
C GLY A 332 -17.16 -7.00 -7.43
N ALA A 333 -17.40 -6.95 -6.12
CA ALA A 333 -17.05 -5.81 -5.28
C ALA A 333 -15.52 -5.59 -5.24
N GLY A 334 -14.73 -6.67 -5.21
CA GLY A 334 -13.27 -6.64 -5.35
C GLY A 334 -12.83 -6.05 -6.70
N ALA A 335 -13.37 -6.55 -7.81
CA ALA A 335 -13.10 -6.04 -9.15
C ALA A 335 -13.39 -4.53 -9.28
N ALA A 336 -14.53 -4.07 -8.74
CA ALA A 336 -14.88 -2.66 -8.73
C ALA A 336 -13.93 -1.84 -7.84
N THR A 337 -13.59 -2.34 -6.64
CA THR A 337 -12.69 -1.67 -5.68
C THR A 337 -11.32 -1.32 -6.28
N LEU A 338 -10.79 -2.17 -7.16
CA LEU A 338 -9.51 -1.94 -7.85
C LEU A 338 -9.48 -0.64 -8.68
N LEU A 339 -10.61 -0.21 -9.23
CA LEU A 339 -10.70 1.07 -9.96
C LEU A 339 -11.16 2.22 -9.05
N THR A 340 -12.14 1.95 -8.19
CA THR A 340 -12.87 2.99 -7.45
C THR A 340 -12.09 3.51 -6.24
N ALA A 341 -11.31 2.65 -5.57
CA ALA A 341 -10.46 3.09 -4.46
C ALA A 341 -9.31 4.00 -4.94
N PRO A 342 -8.52 3.70 -5.99
CA PRO A 342 -7.60 4.65 -6.59
C PRO A 342 -8.25 5.96 -7.06
N ALA A 343 -9.44 5.89 -7.67
CA ALA A 343 -10.17 7.09 -8.10
C ALA A 343 -10.51 7.99 -6.90
N LEU A 344 -11.09 7.45 -5.83
CA LEU A 344 -11.44 8.23 -4.64
C LEU A 344 -10.19 8.73 -3.88
N SER A 345 -9.08 7.99 -3.95
CA SER A 345 -7.77 8.42 -3.44
C SER A 345 -7.23 9.63 -4.21
N CYS A 346 -7.38 9.64 -5.54
CA CYS A 346 -7.05 10.79 -6.38
C CYS A 346 -7.94 12.01 -6.06
N PHE A 347 -9.20 11.82 -5.69
CA PHE A 347 -10.06 12.89 -5.18
C PHE A 347 -9.55 13.45 -3.84
N TYR A 348 -9.24 12.61 -2.85
CA TYR A 348 -8.70 13.08 -1.56
C TYR A 348 -7.36 13.81 -1.74
N ALA A 349 -6.42 13.23 -2.51
CA ALA A 349 -5.12 13.84 -2.77
C ALA A 349 -5.24 15.17 -3.54
N SER A 350 -6.06 15.22 -4.58
CA SER A 350 -6.26 16.44 -5.37
C SER A 350 -7.01 17.51 -4.58
N THR A 351 -7.96 17.14 -3.72
CA THR A 351 -8.64 18.06 -2.80
C THR A 351 -7.62 18.75 -1.91
N LEU A 352 -6.74 17.99 -1.25
CA LEU A 352 -5.71 18.56 -0.39
C LEU A 352 -4.69 19.40 -1.18
N VAL A 353 -4.26 18.98 -2.38
CA VAL A 353 -3.33 19.77 -3.22
C VAL A 353 -3.95 21.09 -3.69
N ILE A 354 -5.24 21.11 -4.02
CA ILE A 354 -5.98 22.32 -4.42
C ILE A 354 -6.21 23.23 -3.20
N LEU A 355 -6.64 22.69 -2.06
CA LEU A 355 -6.88 23.46 -0.85
C LEU A 355 -5.60 24.04 -0.23
N TYR A 356 -4.47 23.32 -0.33
CA TYR A 356 -3.14 23.79 0.13
C TYR A 356 -2.61 25.01 -0.64
N GLN A 357 -3.27 25.44 -1.72
CA GLN A 357 -2.97 26.72 -2.39
C GLN A 357 -3.42 27.93 -1.55
N TYR A 358 -4.48 27.80 -0.76
CA TYR A 358 -4.99 28.88 0.10
C TYR A 358 -4.15 29.02 1.38
N PRO A 359 -3.62 30.23 1.72
CA PRO A 359 -2.72 30.39 2.87
C PRO A 359 -3.31 29.97 4.22
N THR A 360 -4.61 30.20 4.43
CA THR A 360 -5.33 29.81 5.65
C THR A 360 -5.38 28.29 5.82
N VAL A 361 -5.80 27.56 4.79
CA VAL A 361 -5.86 26.09 4.83
C VAL A 361 -4.45 25.49 4.87
N ARG A 362 -3.47 26.11 4.21
CA ARG A 362 -2.05 25.75 4.33
C ARG A 362 -1.57 25.83 5.79
N ALA A 363 -1.92 26.88 6.52
CA ALA A 363 -1.55 27.01 7.94
C ALA A 363 -2.14 25.87 8.79
N VAL A 364 -3.40 25.49 8.54
CA VAL A 364 -4.08 24.36 9.23
C VAL A 364 -3.48 23.00 8.87
N LEU A 365 -3.04 22.79 7.63
CA LEU A 365 -2.45 21.52 7.17
C LEU A 365 -0.95 21.39 7.46
N ASN A 366 -0.23 22.49 7.67
CA ASN A 366 1.22 22.51 7.93
C ASN A 366 1.72 21.65 9.12
N PRO A 367 0.95 21.39 10.20
CA PRO A 367 1.34 20.43 11.23
C PRO A 367 1.49 18.99 10.70
N LEU A 368 0.71 18.59 9.69
CA LEU A 368 0.74 17.24 9.14
C LEU A 368 2.03 16.94 8.36
N THR A 369 2.74 17.98 7.92
CA THR A 369 4.10 17.87 7.36
C THR A 369 5.04 17.13 8.31
N ALA A 370 4.93 17.34 9.63
CA ALA A 370 5.79 16.65 10.61
C ALA A 370 5.45 15.16 10.70
N VAL A 371 4.15 14.83 10.76
CA VAL A 371 3.65 13.44 10.78
C VAL A 371 4.09 12.67 9.54
N GLY A 372 4.00 13.28 8.36
CA GLY A 372 4.47 12.67 7.11
C GLY A 372 5.99 12.51 6.97
N GLN A 373 6.77 13.28 7.74
CA GLN A 373 8.22 13.15 7.83
C GLN A 373 8.69 12.12 8.86
N MET A 374 7.79 11.73 9.77
CA MET A 374 7.94 10.65 10.75
C MET A 374 7.08 9.43 10.40
N ALA A 375 6.74 9.24 9.12
CA ALA A 375 5.69 8.30 8.73
C ALA A 375 5.97 6.82 9.03
N LEU A 376 7.25 6.40 9.06
CA LEU A 376 7.65 5.05 9.48
C LEU A 376 7.70 4.95 11.01
N THR A 377 8.16 6.00 11.70
CA THR A 377 8.08 6.07 13.17
C THR A 377 6.64 5.93 13.63
N ASN A 378 5.74 6.70 13.04
CA ASN A 378 4.34 6.79 13.43
C ASN A 378 3.57 5.51 13.08
N TYR A 379 3.71 4.95 11.87
CA TYR A 379 3.10 3.65 11.52
C TYR A 379 3.49 2.51 12.49
N LEU A 380 4.75 2.48 12.94
CA LEU A 380 5.22 1.50 13.91
C LEU A 380 4.75 1.84 15.34
N ALA A 381 4.71 3.12 15.73
CA ALA A 381 4.17 3.57 17.01
C ALA A 381 2.68 3.26 17.15
N GLN A 382 1.87 3.53 16.12
CA GLN A 382 0.47 3.13 16.01
C GLN A 382 0.29 1.64 16.30
N SER A 383 1.08 0.79 15.64
CA SER A 383 0.98 -0.66 15.81
C SER A 383 1.43 -1.11 17.21
N LEU A 384 2.46 -0.50 17.78
CA LEU A 384 2.88 -0.75 19.17
C LEU A 384 1.83 -0.28 20.20
N ILE A 385 1.16 0.85 19.97
CA ILE A 385 0.08 1.35 20.83
C ILE A 385 -1.15 0.44 20.74
N CYS A 386 -1.62 0.11 19.52
CA CYS A 386 -2.78 -0.75 19.33
C CYS A 386 -2.54 -2.18 19.85
N THR A 387 -1.36 -2.77 19.61
CA THR A 387 -1.02 -4.07 20.20
C THR A 387 -0.98 -4.01 21.73
N THR A 388 -0.51 -2.92 22.34
CA THR A 388 -0.53 -2.75 23.81
C THR A 388 -1.95 -2.59 24.38
N LEU A 389 -2.85 -1.90 23.65
CA LEU A 389 -4.25 -1.74 24.07
C LEU A 389 -5.07 -3.02 23.90
N PHE A 390 -4.95 -3.70 22.76
CA PHE A 390 -5.84 -4.80 22.42
C PHE A 390 -5.29 -6.17 22.82
N TYR A 391 -3.98 -6.40 22.81
CA TYR A 391 -3.42 -7.71 23.18
C TYR A 391 -3.10 -7.81 24.68
N GLY A 392 -3.18 -9.02 25.24
CA GLY A 392 -2.85 -9.29 26.65
C GLY A 392 -1.34 -9.30 26.95
N SER A 393 -0.50 -9.43 25.92
CA SER A 393 0.96 -9.47 26.03
C SER A 393 1.63 -8.84 24.80
N THR A 394 2.75 -8.14 25.00
CA THR A 394 3.49 -7.41 23.95
C THR A 394 5.01 -7.59 24.07
N ILE A 395 5.71 -7.39 22.95
CA ILE A 395 7.19 -7.48 22.91
C ILE A 395 7.92 -6.40 23.74
N LEU A 396 7.30 -5.24 23.96
CA LEU A 396 7.94 -4.13 24.69
C LEU A 396 7.72 -4.18 26.20
N PHE A 397 6.53 -4.58 26.65
CA PHE A 397 6.13 -4.46 28.05
C PHE A 397 5.83 -5.81 28.72
N GLY A 398 5.82 -6.92 27.99
CA GLY A 398 5.45 -8.26 28.47
C GLY A 398 3.95 -8.43 28.76
N LEU A 399 3.28 -7.34 29.14
CA LEU A 399 1.84 -7.21 29.37
C LEU A 399 1.22 -6.28 28.32
N GLY A 400 -0.11 -6.32 28.24
CA GLY A 400 -0.98 -5.38 27.53
C GLY A 400 -2.38 -5.42 28.15
N PHE A 401 -3.29 -4.57 27.67
CA PHE A 401 -4.61 -4.39 28.30
C PHE A 401 -5.66 -5.42 27.86
N GLY A 402 -5.40 -6.21 26.81
CA GLY A 402 -6.25 -7.36 26.44
C GLY A 402 -7.63 -7.03 25.86
N PHE A 403 -7.88 -5.80 25.37
CA PHE A 403 -9.18 -5.37 24.84
C PHE A 403 -9.59 -5.97 23.47
N TYR A 404 -8.90 -7.00 22.99
CA TYR A 404 -9.21 -7.67 21.72
C TYR A 404 -10.64 -8.22 21.72
N ALA A 405 -11.40 -7.88 20.69
CA ALA A 405 -12.82 -8.20 20.56
C ALA A 405 -13.74 -7.73 21.70
N SER A 406 -13.29 -6.83 22.59
CA SER A 406 -14.11 -6.25 23.67
C SER A 406 -14.48 -4.77 23.46
N LEU A 407 -13.88 -4.11 22.47
CA LEU A 407 -14.18 -2.73 22.09
C LEU A 407 -14.56 -2.66 20.61
N GLY A 408 -15.73 -2.10 20.32
CA GLY A 408 -16.28 -2.04 18.98
C GLY A 408 -15.63 -1.00 18.05
N PRO A 409 -15.81 -1.11 16.71
CA PRO A 409 -15.35 -0.16 15.71
C PRO A 409 -15.65 1.31 16.00
N ALA A 410 -16.77 1.64 16.67
CA ALA A 410 -17.09 3.02 17.05
C ALA A 410 -16.10 3.58 18.09
N VAL A 411 -15.74 2.78 19.10
CA VAL A 411 -14.66 3.09 20.05
C VAL A 411 -13.32 3.12 19.31
N GLY A 412 -13.12 2.22 18.35
CA GLY A 412 -11.96 2.19 17.46
C GLY A 412 -11.74 3.49 16.68
N ILE A 413 -12.79 4.14 16.17
CA ILE A 413 -12.70 5.47 15.53
C ILE A 413 -12.25 6.53 16.54
N GLY A 414 -12.80 6.51 17.77
CA GLY A 414 -12.38 7.41 18.85
C GLY A 414 -10.90 7.26 19.21
N LEU A 415 -10.44 6.01 19.38
CA LEU A 415 -9.03 5.69 19.63
C LEU A 415 -8.13 6.09 18.46
N THR A 416 -8.58 5.87 17.21
CA THR A 416 -7.87 6.28 15.99
C THR A 416 -7.60 7.79 15.96
N LEU A 417 -8.65 8.59 16.24
CA LEU A 417 -8.54 10.05 16.28
C LEU A 417 -7.63 10.51 17.43
N LEU A 418 -7.77 9.92 18.61
CA LEU A 418 -6.94 10.24 19.77
C LEU A 418 -5.45 9.96 19.52
N ILE A 419 -5.12 8.75 19.04
CA ILE A 419 -3.74 8.35 18.73
C ILE A 419 -3.15 9.29 17.67
N TRP A 420 -3.85 9.51 16.56
CA TRP A 420 -3.34 10.37 15.48
C TRP A 420 -3.17 11.84 15.94
N LEU A 421 -4.06 12.38 16.78
CA LEU A 421 -3.89 13.73 17.35
C LEU A 421 -2.67 13.82 18.27
N VAL A 422 -2.42 12.78 19.09
CA VAL A 422 -1.18 12.68 19.89
C VAL A 422 0.05 12.61 18.98
N GLU A 423 0.00 11.86 17.87
CA GLU A 423 1.09 11.81 16.88
C GLU A 423 1.31 13.14 16.17
N VAL A 424 0.26 13.93 15.88
CA VAL A 424 0.38 15.29 15.34
C VAL A 424 1.14 16.18 16.32
N VAL A 425 0.78 16.18 17.60
CA VAL A 425 1.48 16.96 18.63
C VAL A 425 2.93 16.48 18.79
N TRP A 426 3.13 15.18 18.96
CA TRP A 426 4.44 14.56 19.15
C TRP A 426 5.39 14.82 17.97
N SER A 427 4.94 14.62 16.74
CA SER A 427 5.79 14.81 15.55
C SER A 427 6.26 16.26 15.41
N ASN A 428 5.39 17.22 15.75
CA ASN A 428 5.75 18.65 15.72
C ASN A 428 6.69 19.01 16.87
N LEU A 429 6.46 18.51 18.10
CA LEU A 429 7.37 18.68 19.22
C LEU A 429 8.77 18.13 18.90
N TRP A 430 8.83 16.91 18.34
CA TRP A 430 10.06 16.20 18.02
C TRP A 430 10.90 16.92 16.95
N LEU A 431 10.31 17.27 15.81
CA LEU A 431 11.05 17.89 14.70
C LEU A 431 11.28 19.40 14.88
N ARG A 432 10.36 20.13 15.52
CA ARG A 432 10.44 21.61 15.63
C ARG A 432 11.02 22.08 16.96
N THR A 433 10.52 21.56 18.08
CA THR A 433 10.90 22.06 19.41
C THR A 433 12.16 21.37 19.94
N LEU A 434 12.30 20.07 19.72
CA LEU A 434 13.51 19.32 20.05
C LEU A 434 14.58 19.35 18.93
N SER A 435 14.28 20.03 17.82
CA SER A 435 15.14 20.25 16.64
C SER A 435 15.75 18.97 16.05
N MET A 436 15.01 17.86 16.07
CA MET A 436 15.47 16.59 15.50
C MET A 436 15.29 16.57 13.97
N ARG A 437 16.25 16.01 13.24
CA ARG A 437 16.23 15.98 11.75
C ARG A 437 15.28 14.94 11.16
N PHE A 438 15.01 13.87 11.92
CA PHE A 438 14.26 12.68 11.53
C PHE A 438 13.48 12.12 12.72
N GLY A 439 12.44 11.31 12.49
CA GLY A 439 11.93 10.41 13.53
C GLY A 439 12.92 9.28 13.83
N PRO A 440 12.83 8.60 15.00
CA PRO A 440 13.74 7.52 15.38
C PRO A 440 13.86 6.41 14.31
N MET A 441 12.75 5.95 13.73
CA MET A 441 12.78 4.85 12.76
C MET A 441 13.27 5.30 11.38
N GLU A 442 13.03 6.57 10.99
CA GLU A 442 13.66 7.17 9.82
C GLU A 442 15.18 7.33 10.00
N TRP A 443 15.64 7.62 11.22
CA TRP A 443 17.07 7.68 11.55
C TRP A 443 17.73 6.30 11.49
N VAL A 444 17.09 5.25 12.05
CA VAL A 444 17.55 3.85 11.91
C VAL A 444 17.61 3.46 10.44
N TRP A 445 16.52 3.64 9.69
CA TRP A 445 16.43 3.28 8.27
C TRP A 445 17.49 4.00 7.43
N ARG A 446 17.72 5.30 7.66
CA ARG A 446 18.77 6.08 6.98
C ARG A 446 20.17 5.63 7.38
N THR A 447 20.45 5.43 8.66
CA THR A 447 21.77 4.98 9.15
C THR A 447 22.16 3.64 8.53
N LEU A 448 21.25 2.66 8.54
CA LEU A 448 21.43 1.35 7.90
C LEU A 448 21.44 1.41 6.36
N THR A 449 20.79 2.39 5.74
CA THR A 449 20.87 2.63 4.28
C THR A 449 22.24 3.18 3.87
N TYR A 450 22.72 4.21 4.57
CA TYR A 450 23.95 4.92 4.22
C TYR A 450 25.22 4.25 4.75
N TRP A 451 25.09 3.22 5.60
CA TRP A 451 26.20 2.54 6.29
C TRP A 451 27.04 3.54 7.13
N LYS A 452 26.37 4.58 7.64
CA LYS A 452 26.96 5.68 8.41
C LYS A 452 25.92 6.25 9.35
N ILE A 453 26.27 6.37 10.63
CA ILE A 453 25.44 7.04 11.65
C ILE A 453 25.11 8.46 11.18
N GLN A 454 23.82 8.76 11.09
CA GLN A 454 23.35 10.08 10.72
C GLN A 454 23.32 11.01 11.94
N PRO A 455 23.62 12.31 11.80
CA PRO A 455 23.39 13.28 12.88
C PRO A 455 21.88 13.40 13.13
N MET A 456 21.47 13.25 14.39
CA MET A 456 20.06 13.36 14.79
C MET A 456 19.62 14.81 15.02
N ARG A 457 20.58 15.68 15.37
CA ARG A 457 20.48 17.14 15.46
C ARG A 457 21.51 17.77 14.53
#